data_AF-A0A0F9JV99-F1
#
_entry.id   AF-A0A0F9JV99-F1
#
_cell.length_a   1.000
_cell.length_b   1.000
_cell.length_c   1.000
_cell.angle_alpha   90.00
_cell.angle_beta   90.00
_cell.angle_gamma   90.00
#
_symmetry.space_group_name_H-M   'P 1'
#
loop_
_entity.id
_entity.type
_entity.pdbx_description
1 polymer ?
#
loop_
_entity_poly.entity_id
_entity_poly.type
_entity_poly.pdbx_seq_one_letter_code
_entity_poly.pdbx_strand_id
1 'polypeptide(L)'
;YVIFGIDVQSQMDQFWDLSGESAAYEVVMQTLERTAKSPLSIPFWDAFTDYWGHGPLYTAVGAYDAVFGLVNAIEGSNSLDNDDIIAEMETWDMSNPQPGAGGNAAWWPDSHDLVAGHPYGHTMWVQWQTDGSKVVIPTSIYPNALSTGAFVLPPWVATAWA
;
A
#
# COMPACT_ATOMS: atom_id res chain seq x y z
N TYR A 1 23.82 2.50 -10.74
CA TYR A 1 22.43 2.27 -11.16
C TYR A 1 21.51 2.48 -9.95
N VAL A 2 20.21 2.72 -10.17
CA VAL A 2 19.20 2.81 -9.11
C VAL A 2 18.37 1.53 -9.16
N ILE A 3 18.12 0.91 -8.01
CA ILE A 3 17.19 -0.22 -7.88
C ILE A 3 15.81 0.36 -7.58
N PHE A 4 14.84 0.04 -8.44
CA PHE A 4 13.49 0.60 -8.39
C PHE A 4 12.50 -0.44 -8.91
N GLY A 5 11.54 -0.85 -8.10
CA GLY A 5 10.54 -1.83 -8.53
C GLY A 5 9.93 -2.61 -7.38
N ILE A 6 9.63 -3.87 -7.61
CA ILE A 6 9.11 -4.78 -6.59
C ILE A 6 10.17 -5.80 -6.18
N ASP A 7 10.51 -5.78 -4.90
CA ASP A 7 11.23 -6.85 -4.20
C ASP A 7 10.39 -7.18 -2.96
N VAL A 8 9.75 -8.36 -2.99
CA VAL A 8 8.85 -8.79 -1.91
C VAL A 8 9.61 -9.01 -0.60
N GLN A 9 10.88 -9.41 -0.66
CA GLN A 9 11.68 -9.57 0.56
C GLN A 9 11.97 -8.20 1.17
N SER A 10 12.34 -7.22 0.33
CA SER A 10 12.63 -5.85 0.75
C SER A 10 11.45 -5.07 1.32
N GLN A 11 10.23 -5.55 1.10
CA GLN A 11 9.06 -4.95 1.71
C GLN A 11 8.98 -5.17 3.23
N MET A 12 9.59 -6.25 3.74
CA MET A 12 9.62 -6.59 5.16
C MET A 12 10.54 -5.66 5.93
N ASP A 13 10.12 -5.20 7.11
CA ASP A 13 10.95 -4.36 7.97
C ASP A 13 12.26 -5.06 8.39
N GLN A 14 12.24 -6.39 8.49
CA GLN A 14 13.42 -7.19 8.84
C GLN A 14 14.47 -7.26 7.72
N PHE A 15 14.14 -6.85 6.50
CA PHE A 15 15.03 -7.00 5.36
C PHE A 15 16.33 -6.20 5.48
N TRP A 16 16.29 -5.07 6.19
CA TRP A 16 17.49 -4.29 6.49
C TRP A 16 18.60 -5.17 7.10
N ASP A 17 18.28 -5.85 8.20
CA ASP A 17 19.24 -6.73 8.89
C ASP A 17 19.54 -7.99 8.07
N LEU A 18 18.54 -8.59 7.42
CA LEU A 18 18.71 -9.80 6.61
C LEU A 18 19.61 -9.58 5.39
N SER A 19 19.59 -8.38 4.82
CA SER A 19 20.45 -7.98 3.70
C SER A 19 21.83 -7.51 4.14
N GLY A 20 22.10 -7.43 5.44
CA GLY A 20 23.32 -6.82 5.97
C GLY A 20 23.44 -5.35 5.53
N GLU A 21 22.35 -4.59 5.67
CA GLU A 21 22.25 -3.16 5.34
C GLU A 21 22.35 -2.85 3.83
N SER A 22 22.38 -3.87 2.97
CA SER A 22 22.56 -3.73 1.52
C SER A 22 21.32 -3.16 0.80
N ALA A 23 20.18 -3.09 1.49
CA ALA A 23 18.96 -2.48 0.98
C ALA A 23 19.05 -0.94 0.86
N ALA A 24 20.09 -0.31 1.41
CA ALA A 24 20.24 1.15 1.36
C ALA A 24 20.05 1.72 -0.06
N TYR A 25 19.25 2.78 -0.15
CA TYR A 25 18.84 3.49 -1.36
C TYR A 25 17.89 2.75 -2.31
N GLU A 26 17.57 1.47 -2.07
CA GLU A 26 16.57 0.75 -2.85
C GLU A 26 15.20 1.43 -2.73
N VAL A 27 14.52 1.60 -3.87
CA VAL A 27 13.12 2.02 -3.88
C VAL A 27 12.23 0.84 -4.21
N VAL A 28 11.38 0.48 -3.26
CA VAL A 28 10.47 -0.66 -3.33
C VAL A 28 9.01 -0.19 -3.38
N MET A 29 8.21 -0.90 -4.18
CA MET A 29 6.76 -0.77 -4.18
C MET A 29 6.19 -1.24 -2.84
N GLN A 30 5.36 -0.44 -2.19
CA GLN A 30 4.62 -0.81 -0.99
C GLN A 30 3.13 -0.51 -1.17
N THR A 31 2.24 -1.38 -0.70
CA THR A 31 0.80 -1.07 -0.70
C THR A 31 0.48 0.03 0.30
N LEU A 32 1.14 -0.01 1.46
CA LEU A 32 0.94 0.93 2.55
C LEU A 32 2.24 1.08 3.34
N GLU A 33 2.53 2.30 3.75
CA GLU A 33 3.38 2.65 4.91
C GLU A 33 2.50 3.46 5.88
N ARG A 34 2.95 3.73 7.12
CA ARG A 34 2.17 4.46 8.14
C ARG A 34 1.77 5.89 7.71
N THR A 35 0.76 5.99 6.87
CA THR A 35 0.34 7.20 6.15
C THR A 35 -1.17 7.21 5.99
N ALA A 36 -1.75 8.42 5.94
CA ALA A 36 -3.20 8.62 5.88
C ALA A 36 -3.74 8.48 4.45
N LYS A 37 -3.52 7.31 3.83
CA LYS A 37 -3.98 7.01 2.47
C LYS A 37 -5.52 6.91 2.39
N SER A 38 -6.14 6.40 3.44
CA SER A 38 -7.57 6.43 3.72
C SER A 38 -7.82 6.59 5.23
N PRO A 39 -9.08 6.78 5.68
CA PRO A 39 -9.42 6.77 7.09
C PRO A 39 -9.03 5.49 7.85
N LEU A 40 -8.86 4.36 7.15
CA LEU A 40 -8.53 3.05 7.74
C LEU A 40 -7.02 2.76 7.78
N SER A 41 -6.21 3.47 6.99
CA SER A 41 -4.80 3.15 6.80
C SER A 41 -3.95 3.20 8.07
N ILE A 42 -4.00 4.32 8.82
CA ILE A 42 -3.24 4.46 10.07
C ILE A 42 -3.79 3.53 11.16
N PRO A 43 -5.12 3.45 11.41
CA PRO A 43 -5.66 2.49 12.37
C PRO A 43 -5.25 1.05 12.10
N PHE A 44 -5.30 0.60 10.85
CA PHE A 44 -4.84 -0.73 10.45
C PHE A 44 -3.34 -0.92 10.72
N TRP A 45 -2.51 0.03 10.28
CA TRP A 45 -1.06 -0.02 10.46
C TRP A 45 -0.68 -0.14 11.94
N ASP A 46 -1.27 0.71 12.78
CA ASP A 46 -0.99 0.76 14.21
C ASP A 46 -1.42 -0.54 14.89
N ALA A 47 -2.63 -1.03 14.61
CA ALA A 47 -3.11 -2.30 15.17
C ALA A 47 -2.25 -3.50 14.74
N PHE A 48 -1.80 -3.53 13.48
CA PHE A 48 -0.93 -4.59 12.98
C PHE A 48 0.44 -4.55 13.67
N THR A 49 1.03 -3.36 13.78
CA THR A 49 2.33 -3.15 14.42
C THR A 49 2.28 -3.49 15.90
N ASP A 50 1.21 -3.10 16.61
CA ASP A 50 1.02 -3.42 18.03
C ASP A 50 0.91 -4.93 18.27
N TYR A 51 0.28 -5.67 17.36
CA TYR A 51 0.10 -7.12 17.50
C TYR A 51 1.36 -7.91 17.12
N TRP A 52 2.03 -7.55 16.02
CA TRP A 52 3.13 -8.33 15.44
C TRP A 52 4.53 -7.78 15.75
N GLY A 53 4.62 -6.53 16.21
CA GLY A 53 5.90 -5.85 16.50
C GLY A 53 6.65 -5.34 15.26
N HIS A 54 6.01 -5.37 14.08
CA HIS A 54 6.57 -4.87 12.82
C HIS A 54 5.45 -4.44 11.87
N GLY A 55 5.79 -3.68 10.82
CA GLY A 55 4.86 -3.24 9.80
C GLY A 55 4.30 -4.38 8.92
N PRO A 56 3.10 -4.19 8.35
CA PRO A 56 2.46 -5.16 7.46
C PRO A 56 3.11 -5.25 6.08
N LEU A 57 3.19 -6.47 5.55
CA LEU A 57 3.44 -6.71 4.12
C LEU A 57 2.17 -6.40 3.28
N TYR A 58 2.30 -6.21 1.97
CA TYR A 58 1.16 -5.97 1.06
C TYR A 58 0.05 -7.01 1.17
N THR A 59 0.40 -8.27 1.45
CA THR A 59 -0.55 -9.38 1.60
C THR A 59 -1.44 -9.21 2.84
N ALA A 60 -0.92 -8.65 3.94
CA ALA A 60 -1.70 -8.38 5.13
C ALA A 60 -2.73 -7.28 4.88
N VAL A 61 -2.34 -6.22 4.15
CA VAL A 61 -3.24 -5.14 3.74
C VAL A 61 -4.36 -5.69 2.85
N GLY A 62 -3.98 -6.45 1.81
CA GLY A 62 -4.95 -7.03 0.87
C GLY A 62 -5.90 -8.04 1.54
N ALA A 63 -5.41 -8.87 2.47
CA ALA A 63 -6.24 -9.80 3.21
C ALA A 63 -7.24 -9.09 4.13
N TYR A 64 -6.80 -8.03 4.82
CA TYR A 64 -7.67 -7.19 5.64
C TYR A 64 -8.79 -6.56 4.79
N ASP A 65 -8.42 -5.91 3.69
CA ASP A 65 -9.38 -5.23 2.80
C ASP A 65 -10.35 -6.22 2.15
N ALA A 66 -9.89 -7.42 1.77
CA ALA A 66 -10.75 -8.44 1.17
C ALA A 66 -11.81 -8.97 2.16
N VAL A 67 -11.41 -9.26 3.41
CA VAL A 67 -12.33 -9.79 4.43
C VAL A 67 -13.32 -8.73 4.87
N PHE A 68 -12.86 -7.51 5.16
CA PHE A 68 -13.77 -6.43 5.54
C PHE A 68 -14.62 -5.92 4.38
N GLY A 69 -14.13 -6.00 3.15
CA GLY A 69 -14.96 -5.84 1.95
C GLY A 69 -16.13 -6.82 1.96
N LEU A 70 -15.86 -8.12 2.11
CA LEU A 70 -16.96 -9.10 2.17
C LEU A 70 -17.94 -8.82 3.32
N VAL A 71 -17.45 -8.42 4.51
CA VAL A 71 -18.31 -8.01 5.63
C VAL A 71 -19.20 -6.83 5.26
N ASN A 72 -18.62 -5.77 4.68
CA ASN A 72 -19.38 -4.57 4.28
C ASN A 72 -20.46 -4.90 3.24
N ALA A 73 -20.18 -5.80 2.29
CA ALA A 73 -21.16 -6.23 1.29
C ALA A 73 -22.29 -7.06 1.89
N ILE A 74 -21.99 -7.94 2.84
CA ILE A 74 -22.99 -8.71 3.60
C ILE A 74 -23.88 -7.76 4.40
N GLU A 75 -23.30 -6.75 5.06
CA GLU A 75 -24.05 -5.77 5.84
C GLU A 75 -24.90 -4.83 4.96
N GLY A 76 -24.36 -4.40 3.81
CA GLY A 76 -25.06 -3.54 2.84
C GLY A 76 -26.24 -4.24 2.16
N SER A 77 -26.04 -5.48 1.72
CA SER A 77 -27.10 -6.32 1.13
C SER A 77 -28.08 -6.89 2.17
N ASN A 78 -27.66 -6.95 3.44
CA ASN A 78 -28.33 -7.70 4.51
C ASN A 78 -28.63 -9.16 4.08
N SER A 79 -27.67 -9.78 3.39
CA SER A 79 -27.80 -11.11 2.81
C SER A 79 -26.53 -11.94 2.95
N LEU A 80 -26.70 -13.26 2.94
CA LEU A 80 -25.62 -14.23 2.79
C LEU A 80 -25.73 -14.98 1.45
N ASP A 81 -26.68 -14.62 0.61
CA ASP A 81 -26.80 -15.14 -0.75
C ASP A 81 -25.71 -14.52 -1.64
N ASN A 82 -25.09 -15.33 -2.49
CA ASN A 82 -23.98 -14.88 -3.32
C ASN A 82 -24.41 -13.81 -4.34
N ASP A 83 -25.58 -13.96 -4.95
CA ASP A 83 -26.02 -13.04 -6.01
C ASP A 83 -26.34 -11.66 -5.40
N ASP A 84 -26.90 -11.62 -4.20
CA ASP A 84 -27.16 -10.37 -3.46
C ASP A 84 -25.85 -9.67 -3.06
N ILE A 85 -24.84 -10.43 -2.59
CA ILE A 85 -23.53 -9.87 -2.22
C ILE A 85 -22.81 -9.32 -3.45
N ILE A 86 -22.80 -10.06 -4.56
CA ILE A 86 -22.20 -9.62 -5.81
C ILE A 86 -22.88 -8.33 -6.29
N ALA A 87 -24.22 -8.30 -6.30
CA ALA A 87 -24.97 -7.11 -6.72
C ALA A 87 -24.67 -5.89 -5.84
N GLU A 88 -24.51 -6.05 -4.52
CA GLU A 88 -24.09 -4.98 -3.62
C GLU A 88 -22.65 -4.51 -3.93
N MET A 89 -21.70 -5.43 -4.09
CA MET A 89 -20.31 -5.07 -4.41
C MET A 89 -20.21 -4.37 -5.76
N GLU A 90 -20.99 -4.77 -6.77
CA GLU A 90 -21.04 -4.13 -8.09
C GLU A 90 -21.51 -2.66 -8.02
N THR A 91 -22.15 -2.22 -6.93
CA THR A 91 -22.48 -0.81 -6.71
C THR A 91 -21.28 0.04 -6.27
N TRP A 92 -20.15 -0.58 -5.93
CA TRP A 92 -18.97 0.13 -5.45
C TRP A 92 -18.13 0.61 -6.63
N ASP A 93 -18.49 1.77 -7.15
CA ASP A 93 -17.80 2.42 -8.25
C ASP A 93 -17.06 3.69 -7.80
N MET A 94 -16.49 4.43 -8.75
CA MET A 94 -15.79 5.68 -8.46
C MET A 94 -16.69 6.78 -7.86
N SER A 95 -18.01 6.66 -7.98
CA SER A 95 -18.99 7.57 -7.37
C SER A 95 -19.45 7.10 -5.98
N ASN A 96 -19.31 5.80 -5.68
CA ASN A 96 -19.63 5.18 -4.40
C ASN A 96 -18.50 4.25 -3.89
N PRO A 97 -17.27 4.76 -3.68
CA PRO A 97 -16.17 3.92 -3.27
C PRO A 97 -16.22 3.57 -1.78
N GLN A 98 -15.81 2.36 -1.42
CA GLN A 98 -15.74 1.91 -0.03
C GLN A 98 -14.34 2.15 0.57
N PRO A 99 -14.20 2.60 1.83
CA PRO A 99 -12.89 2.76 2.45
C PRO A 99 -12.16 1.42 2.62
N GLY A 100 -10.88 1.36 2.24
CA GLY A 100 -9.96 0.25 2.51
C GLY A 100 -8.63 0.76 3.08
N ALA A 101 -7.89 -0.08 3.81
CA ALA A 101 -6.59 0.27 4.38
C ALA A 101 -5.55 0.57 3.29
N GLY A 102 -5.58 -0.16 2.18
CA GLY A 102 -4.71 0.02 1.01
C GLY A 102 -5.13 1.14 0.05
N GLY A 103 -6.22 1.85 0.34
CA GLY A 103 -6.88 2.81 -0.54
C GLY A 103 -8.38 2.50 -0.65
N ASN A 104 -9.16 3.41 -1.25
CA ASN A 104 -10.59 3.15 -1.43
C ASN A 104 -10.82 2.01 -2.46
N ALA A 105 -11.74 1.11 -2.16
CA ALA A 105 -12.20 0.06 -3.05
C ALA A 105 -13.29 0.60 -3.99
N ALA A 106 -13.09 0.40 -5.27
CA ALA A 106 -14.04 0.65 -6.35
C ALA A 106 -13.69 -0.25 -7.53
N TRP A 107 -14.68 -0.59 -8.34
CA TRP A 107 -14.48 -1.42 -9.54
C TRP A 107 -14.50 -0.58 -10.81
N TRP A 108 -13.76 -0.98 -11.85
CA TRP A 108 -13.99 -0.40 -13.17
C TRP A 108 -15.37 -0.83 -13.69
N PRO A 109 -16.09 0.04 -14.42
CA PRO A 109 -17.36 -0.31 -15.02
C PRO A 109 -17.26 -1.61 -15.84
N ASP A 110 -18.26 -2.47 -15.70
CA ASP A 110 -18.35 -3.77 -16.40
C ASP A 110 -17.13 -4.69 -16.18
N SER A 111 -16.48 -4.59 -15.01
CA SER A 111 -15.33 -5.42 -14.64
C SER A 111 -15.37 -5.84 -13.17
N HIS A 112 -14.60 -6.88 -12.82
CA HIS A 112 -14.31 -7.25 -11.42
C HIS A 112 -12.88 -6.87 -11.02
N ASP A 113 -12.30 -5.85 -11.67
CA ASP A 113 -10.97 -5.34 -11.36
C ASP A 113 -11.07 -4.03 -10.58
N LEU A 114 -10.18 -3.87 -9.60
CA LEU A 114 -10.08 -2.64 -8.81
C LEU A 114 -9.66 -1.45 -9.67
N VAL A 115 -10.23 -0.29 -9.38
CA VAL A 115 -9.73 0.99 -9.86
C VAL A 115 -8.34 1.26 -9.28
N ALA A 116 -7.38 1.54 -10.15
CA ALA A 116 -6.01 1.83 -9.78
C ALA A 116 -5.72 3.34 -9.77
N GLY A 117 -4.86 3.78 -8.85
CA GLY A 117 -4.43 5.18 -8.71
C GLY A 117 -5.08 5.88 -7.51
N HIS A 118 -4.48 6.98 -7.04
CA HIS A 118 -5.06 7.76 -5.94
C HIS A 118 -6.44 8.34 -6.33
N PRO A 119 -7.47 8.28 -5.47
CA PRO A 119 -7.46 7.86 -4.05
C PRO A 119 -7.78 6.37 -3.79
N TYR A 120 -7.84 5.54 -4.83
CA TYR A 120 -8.10 4.11 -4.76
C TYR A 120 -6.83 3.30 -4.44
N GLY A 121 -6.82 2.01 -4.75
CA GLY A 121 -5.63 1.17 -4.67
C GLY A 121 -4.49 1.71 -5.53
N HIS A 122 -3.36 2.05 -4.91
CA HIS A 122 -2.15 2.49 -5.64
C HIS A 122 -0.88 2.04 -4.93
N THR A 123 0.23 1.93 -5.66
CA THR A 123 1.53 1.70 -5.03
C THR A 123 2.04 2.99 -4.37
N MET A 124 2.65 2.84 -3.22
CA MET A 124 3.55 3.83 -2.62
C MET A 124 4.96 3.47 -3.05
N TRP A 125 5.78 4.48 -3.36
CA TRP A 125 7.20 4.28 -3.59
C TRP A 125 7.93 4.59 -2.30
N VAL A 126 8.62 3.58 -1.79
CA VAL A 126 9.24 3.62 -0.47
C VAL A 126 10.71 3.34 -0.62
N GLN A 127 11.54 4.21 -0.06
CA GLN A 127 12.98 4.06 -0.13
C GLN A 127 13.56 3.67 1.23
N TRP A 128 14.40 2.64 1.23
CA TRP A 128 15.29 2.34 2.35
C TRP A 128 16.36 3.43 2.48
N GLN A 129 16.42 4.04 3.66
CA GLN A 129 17.42 5.03 4.02
C GLN A 129 18.66 4.36 4.62
N THR A 130 19.76 5.11 4.69
CA THR A 130 21.04 4.60 5.22
C THR A 130 21.01 4.29 6.72
N ASP A 131 19.99 4.75 7.43
CA ASP A 131 19.76 4.47 8.85
C ASP A 131 18.84 3.26 9.08
N GLY A 132 18.46 2.55 8.00
CA GLY A 132 17.53 1.43 8.07
C GLY A 132 16.07 1.84 8.23
N SER A 133 15.72 3.11 8.12
CA SER A 133 14.31 3.52 8.03
C SER A 133 13.79 3.38 6.60
N LYS A 134 12.47 3.16 6.48
CA LYS A 134 11.74 3.27 5.21
C LYS A 134 11.02 4.60 5.17
N VAL A 135 11.14 5.33 4.06
CA VAL A 135 10.40 6.57 3.84
C VAL A 135 9.61 6.51 2.54
N VAL A 136 8.39 7.01 2.57
CA VAL A 136 7.60 7.23 1.36
C VAL A 136 8.16 8.45 0.67
N ILE A 137 8.65 8.27 -0.56
CA ILE A 137 9.25 9.35 -1.34
C ILE A 137 8.18 10.13 -2.11
N PRO A 138 8.39 11.43 -2.39
CA PRO A 138 7.47 12.22 -3.21
C PRO A 138 7.48 11.75 -4.67
N THR A 139 6.28 11.64 -5.27
CA THR A 139 6.09 11.32 -6.68
C THR A 139 4.88 12.07 -7.25
N SER A 140 4.65 12.00 -8.57
CA SER A 140 3.44 12.54 -9.20
C SER A 140 2.23 11.60 -9.12
N ILE A 141 2.38 10.39 -8.56
CA ILE A 141 1.34 9.34 -8.58
C ILE A 141 0.37 9.49 -7.39
N TYR A 142 0.79 10.13 -6.31
CA TYR A 142 -0.01 10.37 -5.11
C TYR A 142 0.31 11.73 -4.50
N PRO A 143 -0.58 12.29 -3.65
CA PRO A 143 -0.35 13.58 -3.03
C PRO A 143 0.93 13.61 -2.19
N ASN A 144 1.67 14.72 -2.26
CA ASN A 144 2.88 14.91 -1.45
C ASN A 144 2.64 14.76 0.06
N ALA A 145 1.41 14.98 0.54
CA ALA A 145 1.02 14.78 1.94
C ALA A 145 1.18 13.33 2.43
N LEU A 146 1.28 12.34 1.53
CA LEU A 146 1.58 10.95 1.87
C LEU A 146 3.09 10.66 1.96
N SER A 147 3.96 11.60 1.56
CA SER A 147 5.41 11.41 1.64
C SER A 147 5.87 11.59 3.08
N THR A 148 6.77 10.72 3.54
CA THR A 148 7.34 10.77 4.90
C THR A 148 8.82 11.12 4.92
N GLY A 149 9.47 11.19 3.75
CA GLY A 149 10.87 11.58 3.61
C GLY A 149 11.23 11.93 2.18
N ALA A 150 12.49 12.33 1.98
CA ALA A 150 13.02 12.68 0.66
C ALA A 150 13.64 11.44 -0.02
N PHE A 151 13.59 11.41 -1.35
CA PHE A 151 14.41 10.48 -2.11
C PHE A 151 15.88 10.86 -2.00
N VAL A 152 16.73 9.89 -1.68
CA VAL A 152 18.18 10.04 -1.60
C VAL A 152 18.80 9.29 -2.77
N LEU A 153 19.58 10.00 -3.59
CA LEU A 153 20.29 9.39 -4.70
C LEU A 153 21.45 8.54 -4.16
N PRO A 154 21.63 7.28 -4.62
CA PRO A 154 22.78 6.50 -4.23
C PRO A 154 24.10 7.16 -4.69
N PRO A 155 25.17 7.15 -3.88
CA PRO A 155 26.41 7.89 -4.15
C PRO A 155 27.10 7.45 -5.45
N TRP A 156 26.98 6.17 -5.83
CA TRP A 156 27.56 5.63 -7.07
C TRP A 156 26.84 6.08 -8.35
N VAL A 157 25.67 6.73 -8.25
CA VAL A 157 24.99 7.30 -9.42
C VAL A 157 25.65 8.62 -9.83
N ALA A 158 26.06 9.45 -8.86
CA ALA A 158 26.74 10.71 -9.14
C ALA A 158 28.11 10.52 -9.82
N THR A 159 28.77 9.39 -9.57
CA THR A 159 30.08 9.05 -10.16
C THR A 159 29.98 8.32 -11.50
N ALA A 160 28.79 7.93 -11.95
CA ALA A 160 28.62 7.14 -13.19
C ALA A 160 28.75 7.97 -14.47
N TRP A 161 28.81 9.31 -14.36
CA TRP A 161 28.85 10.26 -15.47
C TRP A 161 29.98 11.30 -15.33
N ALA A 162 30.95 11.04 -14.44
CA ALA A 162 32.14 11.87 -14.22
C ALA A 162 33.36 11.30 -14.94
#